data_AF-A0AAN9DL82-F1
#
_entry.id   AF-A0AAN9DL82-F1
#
_cell.length_a   1.000
_cell.length_b   1.000
_cell.length_c   1.000
_cell.angle_alpha   90.00
_cell.angle_beta   90.00
_cell.angle_gamma   90.00
#
_symmetry.space_group_name_H-M   'P 1'
#
loop_
_entity.id
_entity.type
_entity.pdbx_description
1 polymer ?
#
loop_
_entity_poly.entity_id
_entity_poly.type
_entity_poly.pdbx_seq_one_letter_code
_entity_poly.pdbx_strand_id
1 'polypeptide(L)'
;MNSGFLFTFAFLVLSLVRGCMVDVQQPTMLMRKKEQQSVSIPCSVNISSCGPHTHLQISWYVFRNDSHHQIDLPSQSLKYELEHLDLKISSLSKADCGVYYCAAALEVTHSGAQAIGQGTPLKVSEMGLNVPQTLLLTLLVLMSVYSLLVLGILICIKTGQFNSVFKRRWSKTNKKEEAASQVIFSGVVQELCKRNLSGDKFQARYNVYQDKSKDLQNTTHCEDIYQNLDE
;
A
#
# COMPACT_ATOMS: atom_id res chain seq x y z
N MET A 1 61.39 52.98 40.93
CA MET A 1 61.05 51.57 41.23
C MET A 1 59.55 51.49 41.55
N ASN A 2 58.69 51.62 40.53
CA ASN A 2 57.22 51.62 40.70
C ASN A 2 56.61 50.34 40.10
N SER A 3 57.12 49.18 40.54
CA SER A 3 56.63 47.87 40.10
C SER A 3 55.36 47.44 40.87
N GLY A 4 55.11 48.03 42.04
CA GLY A 4 53.99 47.66 42.92
C GLY A 4 52.61 48.15 42.45
N PHE A 5 52.55 49.21 41.64
CA PHE A 5 51.27 49.82 41.22
C PHE A 5 50.67 49.14 39.97
N LEU A 6 51.50 48.48 39.16
CA LEU A 6 51.05 47.69 38.01
C LEU A 6 50.53 46.30 38.43
N PHE A 7 51.05 45.74 39.53
CA PHE A 7 50.61 44.45 40.04
C PHE A 7 49.20 44.48 40.65
N THR A 8 48.81 45.60 41.28
CA THR A 8 47.45 45.75 41.86
C THR A 8 46.37 45.92 40.80
N PHE A 9 46.66 46.59 39.67
CA PHE A 9 45.73 46.64 38.54
C PHE A 9 45.58 45.29 37.82
N ALA A 10 46.64 44.47 37.76
CA ALA A 10 46.56 43.15 37.14
C ALA A 10 45.69 42.15 37.94
N PHE A 11 45.65 42.25 39.28
CA PHE A 11 44.79 41.39 40.11
C PHE A 11 43.31 41.77 40.08
N LEU A 12 42.97 43.03 39.78
CA LEU A 12 41.58 43.48 39.67
C LEU A 12 40.88 43.06 38.36
N VAL A 13 41.62 42.58 37.35
CA VAL A 13 41.04 42.19 36.04
C VAL A 13 40.77 40.67 35.95
N LEU A 14 41.16 39.88 36.95
CA LEU A 14 41.02 38.41 36.95
C LEU A 14 39.99 37.86 37.93
N SER A 15 39.21 38.72 38.59
CA SER A 15 37.98 38.26 39.25
C SER A 15 36.92 37.99 38.17
N LEU A 16 37.04 36.84 37.48
CA LEU A 16 35.87 36.21 36.88
C LEU A 16 34.92 35.89 38.04
N VAL A 17 34.08 36.84 38.40
CA VAL A 17 32.84 36.55 39.12
C VAL A 17 32.05 35.67 38.16
N ARG A 18 32.17 34.35 38.32
CA ARG A 18 31.30 33.41 37.60
C ARG A 18 29.90 33.66 38.12
N GLY A 19 29.14 34.46 37.38
CA GLY A 19 27.72 34.65 37.64
C GLY A 19 27.00 33.32 37.53
N CYS A 20 25.89 33.18 38.27
CA CYS A 20 24.99 32.05 38.11
C CYS A 20 24.55 31.95 36.64
N MET A 21 24.78 30.81 36.01
CA MET A 21 24.48 30.60 34.60
C MET A 21 23.69 29.31 34.44
N VAL A 22 22.51 29.45 33.83
CA VAL A 22 21.66 28.37 33.36
C VAL A 22 21.85 28.25 31.85
N ASP A 23 22.04 27.03 31.37
CA ASP A 23 22.10 26.70 29.95
C ASP A 23 21.02 25.65 29.65
N VAL A 24 20.37 25.79 28.49
CA VAL A 24 19.30 24.88 28.05
C VAL A 24 19.68 24.31 26.69
N GLN A 25 19.80 22.99 26.65
CA GLN A 25 20.14 22.25 25.44
C GLN A 25 18.90 21.55 24.91
N GLN A 26 18.60 21.84 23.64
CA GLN A 26 17.51 21.24 22.88
C GLN A 26 18.01 20.81 21.50
N PRO A 27 17.45 19.74 20.91
CA PRO A 27 17.76 19.37 19.55
C PRO A 27 17.20 20.40 18.58
N THR A 28 18.05 20.92 17.70
CA THR A 28 17.67 21.87 16.65
C THR A 28 17.19 21.17 15.37
N MET A 29 17.36 19.85 15.30
CA MET A 29 16.97 19.05 14.15
C MET A 29 15.44 18.90 14.07
N LEU A 30 14.92 18.98 12.85
CA LEU A 30 13.50 18.76 12.56
C LEU A 30 13.06 17.34 12.91
N MET A 31 12.21 17.23 13.93
CA MET A 31 11.52 16.01 14.29
C MET A 31 10.33 15.80 13.35
N ARG A 32 10.33 14.69 12.62
CA ARG A 32 9.22 14.30 11.75
C ARG A 32 8.46 13.15 12.37
N LYS A 33 7.15 13.32 12.54
CA LYS A 33 6.25 12.32 13.12
C LYS A 33 5.00 12.17 12.27
N LYS A 34 4.27 11.07 12.48
CA LYS A 34 2.96 10.87 11.86
C LYS A 34 1.86 11.26 12.84
N GLU A 35 0.68 11.55 12.31
CA GLU A 35 -0.51 11.73 13.14
C GLU A 35 -0.78 10.52 14.03
N GLN A 36 -1.47 10.76 15.16
CA GLN A 36 -1.80 9.79 16.21
C GLN A 36 -0.60 9.18 16.95
N GLN A 37 0.64 9.42 16.51
CA GLN A 37 1.82 9.04 17.27
C GLN A 37 2.05 9.99 18.45
N SER A 38 2.93 9.58 19.37
CA SER A 38 3.47 10.44 20.41
C SER A 38 4.92 10.81 20.11
N VAL A 39 5.37 11.93 20.64
CA VAL A 39 6.77 12.37 20.58
C VAL A 39 7.19 12.88 21.94
N SER A 40 8.43 12.59 22.33
CA SER A 40 9.10 13.24 23.45
C SER A 40 10.16 14.18 22.89
N ILE A 41 10.05 15.46 23.23
CA ILE A 41 10.99 16.51 22.86
C ILE A 41 11.96 16.70 24.03
N PRO A 42 13.24 16.34 23.86
CA PRO A 42 14.17 16.36 24.97
C PRO A 42 14.60 17.77 25.36
N CYS A 43 14.77 17.98 26.66
CA CYS A 43 15.33 19.21 27.23
C CYS A 43 16.33 18.88 28.33
N SER A 44 17.57 19.36 28.17
CA SER A 44 18.62 19.22 29.17
C SER A 44 18.97 20.59 29.72
N VAL A 45 18.98 20.73 31.05
CA VAL A 45 19.34 21.98 31.72
C VAL A 45 20.65 21.77 32.48
N ASN A 46 21.60 22.67 32.26
CA ASN A 46 22.86 22.70 32.98
C ASN A 46 22.95 23.97 33.81
N ILE A 47 23.30 23.83 35.09
CA ILE A 47 23.33 24.94 36.05
C ILE A 47 24.74 25.02 36.59
N SER A 48 25.34 26.21 36.51
CA SER A 48 26.71 26.43 36.95
C SER A 48 26.82 27.70 37.79
N SER A 49 27.65 27.65 38.83
CA SER A 49 27.95 28.79 39.69
C SER A 49 26.72 29.44 40.36
N CYS A 50 25.65 28.65 40.54
CA CYS A 50 24.47 29.04 41.32
C CYS A 50 24.56 28.47 42.73
N GLY A 51 23.97 29.17 43.70
CA GLY A 51 24.01 28.75 45.11
C GLY A 51 23.30 27.41 45.35
N PRO A 52 23.64 26.69 46.44
CA PRO A 52 22.89 25.51 46.84
C PRO A 52 21.44 25.90 47.19
N HIS A 53 20.46 25.05 46.83
CA HIS A 53 19.02 25.21 47.09
C HIS A 53 18.20 26.12 46.17
N THR A 54 18.65 26.39 44.95
CA THR A 54 17.78 27.04 43.94
C THR A 54 16.78 26.04 43.35
N HIS A 55 15.49 26.35 43.45
CA HIS A 55 14.42 25.61 42.78
C HIS A 55 14.40 25.96 41.29
N LEU A 56 14.43 24.94 40.44
CA LEU A 56 14.41 25.06 38.98
C LEU A 56 12.96 24.98 38.49
N GLN A 57 12.51 26.05 37.83
CA GLN A 57 11.22 26.08 37.15
C GLN A 57 11.41 25.84 35.66
N ILE A 58 10.66 24.88 35.12
CA ILE A 58 10.64 24.56 33.69
C ILE A 58 9.31 25.00 33.11
N SER A 59 9.39 25.67 31.96
CA SER A 59 8.23 26.07 31.17
C SER A 59 8.46 25.75 29.71
N TRP A 60 7.38 25.40 29.02
CA TRP A 60 7.43 25.08 27.59
C TRP A 60 6.60 26.09 26.82
N TYR A 61 7.12 26.52 25.68
CA TYR A 61 6.45 27.45 24.78
C TYR A 61 6.37 26.83 23.39
N VAL A 62 5.26 27.05 22.71
CA VAL A 62 5.07 26.61 21.33
C VAL A 62 4.90 27.82 20.43
N PHE A 63 5.64 27.84 19.33
CA PHE A 63 5.53 28.81 18.26
C PHE A 63 5.00 28.11 17.01
N ARG A 64 3.78 28.45 16.64
CA ARG A 64 3.10 27.99 15.43
C ARG A 64 3.02 29.13 14.43
N ASN A 65 2.52 28.84 13.25
CA ASN A 65 2.41 29.85 12.19
C ASN A 65 1.39 30.95 12.53
N ASP A 66 0.38 30.63 13.34
CA ASP A 66 -0.77 31.48 13.67
C ASP A 66 -0.86 31.87 15.16
N SER A 67 -0.08 31.21 16.02
CA SER A 67 -0.20 31.34 17.47
C SER A 67 1.12 31.07 18.17
N HIS A 68 1.33 31.73 19.30
CA HIS A 68 2.41 31.44 20.23
C HIS A 68 1.86 31.54 21.65
N HIS A 69 2.18 30.55 22.48
CA HIS A 69 1.72 30.53 23.87
C HIS A 69 2.60 29.61 24.71
N GLN A 70 2.56 29.84 26.02
CA GLN A 70 3.07 28.89 27.00
C GLN A 70 2.14 27.68 27.07
N ILE A 71 2.71 26.48 27.08
CA ILE A 71 1.97 25.24 27.26
C ILE A 71 1.56 25.16 28.73
N ASP A 72 0.25 25.05 28.95
CA ASP A 72 -0.33 24.84 30.27
C ASP A 72 -0.44 23.34 30.54
N LEU A 73 0.62 22.78 31.15
CA LEU A 73 0.68 21.34 31.46
C LEU A 73 -0.46 20.86 32.39
N PRO A 74 -0.82 21.59 33.47
CA PRO A 74 -1.92 21.20 34.33
C PRO A 74 -3.28 21.06 33.62
N SER A 75 -3.64 22.02 32.76
CA SER A 75 -4.95 22.00 32.09
C SER A 75 -5.01 21.05 30.89
N GLN A 76 -3.86 20.72 30.29
CA GLN A 76 -3.77 19.92 29.07
C GLN A 76 -3.04 18.57 29.29
N SER A 77 -3.19 17.97 30.48
CA SER A 77 -2.52 16.73 30.88
C SER A 77 -2.79 15.51 29.99
N LEU A 78 -3.90 15.49 29.24
CA LEU A 78 -4.19 14.45 28.24
C LEU A 78 -3.32 14.55 26.99
N LYS A 79 -2.88 15.77 26.65
CA LYS A 79 -2.11 16.07 25.43
C LYS A 79 -0.63 16.19 25.74
N TYR A 80 -0.29 16.89 26.82
CA TYR A 80 1.07 17.23 27.22
C TYR A 80 1.39 16.58 28.57
N GLU A 81 2.53 15.91 28.62
CA GLU A 81 3.07 15.28 29.82
C GLU A 81 4.54 15.65 29.94
N LEU A 82 5.02 15.87 31.18
CA LEU A 82 6.43 16.11 31.43
C LEU A 82 7.09 14.82 31.93
N GLU A 83 8.00 14.26 31.14
CA GLU A 83 8.83 13.13 31.56
C GLU A 83 10.19 13.68 32.01
N HIS A 84 10.33 13.93 33.31
CA HIS A 84 11.44 14.71 33.90
C HIS A 84 11.46 16.17 33.43
N LEU A 85 12.23 16.47 32.39
CA LEU A 85 12.33 17.79 31.75
C LEU A 85 11.80 17.76 30.31
N ASP A 86 11.61 16.55 29.77
CA ASP A 86 11.25 16.33 28.37
C ASP A 86 9.73 16.53 28.19
N LEU A 87 9.35 17.20 27.11
CA LEU A 87 7.95 17.41 26.78
C LEU A 87 7.45 16.25 25.92
N LYS A 88 6.57 15.44 26.48
CA LYS A 88 5.84 14.43 25.75
C LYS A 88 4.52 14.98 25.25
N ILE A 89 4.30 14.83 23.94
CA ILE A 89 3.09 15.23 23.24
C ILE A 89 2.43 13.96 22.71
N SER A 90 1.22 13.69 23.19
CA SER A 90 0.41 12.54 22.80
C SER A 90 -0.57 12.88 21.69
N SER A 91 -0.95 11.86 20.90
CA SER A 91 -1.95 11.97 19.84
C SER A 91 -1.69 13.15 18.90
N LEU A 92 -0.56 13.12 18.22
CA LEU A 92 -0.12 14.19 17.32
C LEU A 92 -1.10 14.45 16.17
N SER A 93 -1.21 15.72 15.80
CA SER A 93 -2.01 16.23 14.69
C SER A 93 -1.24 17.29 13.92
N LYS A 94 -1.70 17.66 12.73
CA LYS A 94 -1.12 18.81 11.99
C LYS A 94 -1.11 20.11 12.79
N ALA A 95 -2.08 20.33 13.66
CA ALA A 95 -2.15 21.53 14.50
C ALA A 95 -0.99 21.62 15.50
N ASP A 96 -0.31 20.50 15.78
CA ASP A 96 0.85 20.45 16.67
C ASP A 96 2.17 20.81 15.97
N CYS A 97 2.13 21.11 14.67
CA CYS A 97 3.32 21.57 13.95
C CYS A 97 3.76 22.94 14.45
N GLY A 98 5.06 23.10 14.69
CA GLY A 98 5.63 24.33 15.21
C GLY A 98 7.02 24.11 15.77
N VAL A 99 7.53 25.13 16.46
CA VAL A 99 8.81 25.06 17.18
C VAL A 99 8.52 25.11 18.68
N TYR A 100 9.07 24.14 19.41
CA TYR A 100 8.87 23.99 20.84
C TYR A 100 10.12 24.43 21.59
N TYR A 101 9.98 25.40 22.48
CA TYR A 101 11.06 25.98 23.27
C TYR A 101 10.93 25.55 24.73
N CYS A 102 12.00 25.00 25.26
CA CYS A 102 12.16 24.73 26.68
C CYS A 102 12.78 25.97 27.33
N ALA A 103 12.20 26.45 28.41
CA ALA A 103 12.72 27.56 29.19
C ALA A 103 12.92 27.10 30.63
N ALA A 104 14.07 27.47 31.17
CA ALA A 104 14.50 27.15 32.51
C ALA A 104 14.76 28.45 33.27
N ALA A 105 14.20 28.58 34.46
CA ALA A 105 14.44 29.72 35.34
C ALA A 105 14.66 29.23 36.77
N LEU A 106 15.63 29.82 37.45
CA LEU A 106 15.81 29.66 38.89
C LEU A 106 15.07 30.78 39.61
N GLU A 107 14.59 30.49 40.83
CA GLU A 107 13.94 31.46 41.73
C GLU A 107 14.93 32.49 42.34
N VAL A 108 15.93 32.91 41.58
CA VAL A 108 16.92 33.92 41.99
C VAL A 108 17.03 35.01 40.92
N THR A 109 17.11 36.26 41.37
CA THR A 109 17.16 37.44 40.48
C THR A 109 18.57 37.76 40.02
N HIS A 110 19.33 36.75 39.59
CA HIS A 110 20.67 36.94 39.04
C HIS A 110 20.65 36.98 37.50
N SER A 111 21.49 37.83 36.91
CA SER A 111 21.75 37.76 35.47
C SER A 111 22.31 36.38 35.12
N GLY A 112 21.64 35.66 34.21
CA GLY A 112 22.00 34.29 33.84
C GLY A 112 21.23 33.19 34.60
N ALA A 113 20.35 33.54 35.54
CA ALA A 113 19.48 32.59 36.25
C ALA A 113 18.33 32.02 35.39
N GLN A 114 18.18 32.50 34.16
CA GLN A 114 17.17 32.05 33.20
C GLN A 114 17.80 31.83 31.83
N ALA A 115 17.34 30.80 31.14
CA ALA A 115 17.74 30.51 29.77
C ALA A 115 16.60 29.85 29.00
N ILE A 116 16.64 30.02 27.68
CA ILE A 116 15.71 29.40 26.74
C ILE A 116 16.53 28.57 25.77
N GLY A 117 16.10 27.34 25.52
CA GLY A 117 16.75 26.47 24.56
C GLY A 117 16.58 26.98 23.12
N GLN A 118 17.32 26.36 22.20
CA GLN A 118 17.32 26.78 20.79
C GLN A 118 16.01 26.47 20.05
N GLY A 119 15.12 25.70 20.67
CA GLY A 119 13.86 25.28 20.08
C GLY A 119 14.01 24.05 19.20
N THR A 120 12.99 23.18 19.25
CA THR A 120 12.92 21.98 18.43
C THR A 120 11.75 22.08 17.45
N PRO A 121 12.02 22.08 16.13
CA PRO A 121 10.95 22.09 15.14
C PRO A 121 10.32 20.70 15.03
N LEU A 122 9.00 20.64 15.12
CA LEU A 122 8.18 19.45 14.97
C LEU A 122 7.30 19.58 13.72
N LYS A 123 7.36 18.58 12.85
CA LYS A 123 6.47 18.43 11.69
C LYS A 123 5.72 17.12 11.77
N VAL A 124 4.40 17.21 11.75
CA VAL A 124 3.48 16.08 11.74
C VAL A 124 2.95 15.89 10.33
N SER A 125 3.18 14.71 9.77
CA SER A 125 2.63 14.28 8.48
C SER A 125 1.36 13.47 8.70
N GLU A 126 0.40 13.56 7.79
CA GLU A 126 -0.84 12.77 7.87
C GLU A 126 -0.54 11.28 7.96
N MET A 127 -1.37 10.58 8.72
CA MET A 127 -1.45 9.12 8.65
C MET A 127 -2.21 8.72 7.38
N GLY A 128 -1.66 9.07 6.23
CA GLY A 128 -2.16 8.59 4.96
C GLY A 128 -1.77 7.13 4.80
N LEU A 129 -2.75 6.24 4.64
CA LEU A 129 -2.61 5.23 3.58
C LEU A 129 -2.14 6.03 2.37
N ASN A 130 -1.06 5.65 1.72
CA ASN A 130 -0.62 6.31 0.50
C ASN A 130 -1.65 6.01 -0.60
N VAL A 131 -2.89 6.49 -0.49
CA VAL A 131 -4.01 6.26 -1.40
C VAL A 131 -3.59 6.45 -2.85
N PRO A 132 -2.83 7.51 -3.24
CA PRO A 132 -2.35 7.61 -4.61
C PRO A 132 -1.39 6.49 -4.99
N GLN A 133 -0.50 6.05 -4.08
CA GLN A 133 0.46 4.99 -4.35
C GLN A 133 -0.22 3.61 -4.39
N THR A 134 -1.13 3.34 -3.47
CA THR A 134 -1.93 2.12 -3.45
C THR A 134 -2.84 2.04 -4.67
N LEU A 135 -3.50 3.14 -5.05
CA LEU A 135 -4.32 3.23 -6.25
C LEU A 135 -3.49 3.06 -7.53
N LEU A 136 -2.32 3.69 -7.61
CA LEU A 136 -1.41 3.54 -8.73
C LEU A 136 -0.93 2.09 -8.87
N LEU A 137 -0.61 1.45 -7.74
CA LEU A 137 -0.14 0.07 -7.70
C LEU A 137 -1.27 -0.92 -8.06
N THR A 138 -2.50 -0.69 -7.59
CA THR A 138 -3.65 -1.51 -8.00
C THR A 138 -3.98 -1.33 -9.48
N LEU A 139 -3.94 -0.11 -10.02
CA LEU A 139 -4.12 0.15 -11.45
C LEU A 139 -3.02 -0.51 -12.28
N LEU A 140 -1.76 -0.43 -11.85
CA LEU A 140 -0.63 -1.07 -12.51
C LEU A 140 -0.80 -2.60 -12.57
N VAL A 141 -1.19 -3.22 -11.45
CA VAL A 141 -1.46 -4.66 -11.36
C VAL A 141 -2.64 -5.03 -12.28
N LEU A 142 -3.72 -4.26 -12.29
CA LEU A 142 -4.86 -4.51 -13.16
C LEU A 142 -4.49 -4.45 -14.65
N MET A 143 -3.76 -3.41 -15.05
CA MET A 143 -3.31 -3.22 -16.44
C MET A 143 -2.34 -4.31 -16.90
N SER A 144 -1.41 -4.72 -16.04
CA SER A 144 -0.49 -5.81 -16.34
C SER A 144 -1.20 -7.15 -16.52
N VAL A 145 -2.12 -7.51 -15.63
CA VAL A 145 -2.93 -8.74 -15.74
C VAL A 145 -3.77 -8.71 -17.01
N TYR A 146 -4.43 -7.60 -17.32
CA TYR A 146 -5.21 -7.46 -18.55
C TYR A 146 -4.34 -7.63 -19.81
N SER A 147 -3.16 -6.99 -19.83
CA SER A 147 -2.23 -7.08 -20.96
C SER A 147 -1.71 -8.51 -21.15
N LEU A 148 -1.41 -9.22 -20.07
CA LEU A 148 -0.98 -10.64 -20.12
C LEU A 148 -2.10 -11.56 -20.63
N LEU A 149 -3.36 -11.31 -20.25
CA LEU A 149 -4.51 -12.07 -20.77
C LEU A 149 -4.69 -11.85 -22.27
N VAL A 150 -4.66 -10.60 -22.74
CA VAL A 150 -4.79 -10.28 -24.17
C VAL A 150 -3.62 -10.88 -24.96
N LEU A 151 -2.39 -10.73 -24.48
CA LEU A 151 -1.20 -11.30 -25.12
C LEU A 151 -1.28 -12.84 -25.17
N GLY A 152 -1.73 -13.48 -24.08
CA GLY A 152 -1.96 -14.92 -24.03
C GLY A 152 -2.98 -15.38 -25.06
N ILE A 153 -4.11 -14.68 -25.19
CA ILE A 153 -5.14 -14.96 -26.20
C ILE A 153 -4.56 -14.83 -27.62
N LEU A 154 -3.83 -13.76 -27.91
CA LEU A 154 -3.21 -13.53 -29.22
C LEU A 154 -2.20 -14.63 -29.58
N ILE A 155 -1.39 -15.06 -28.62
CA ILE A 155 -0.46 -16.19 -28.79
C ILE A 155 -1.26 -17.46 -29.08
N CYS A 156 -2.29 -17.79 -28.28
CA CYS A 156 -3.11 -18.98 -28.49
C CYS A 156 -3.78 -19.02 -29.87
N ILE A 157 -4.22 -17.87 -30.39
CA ILE A 157 -4.76 -17.74 -31.75
C ILE A 157 -3.65 -18.00 -32.78
N LYS A 158 -2.50 -17.34 -32.66
CA LYS A 158 -1.39 -17.45 -33.62
C LYS A 158 -0.78 -18.85 -33.69
N THR A 159 -0.69 -19.55 -32.55
CA THR A 159 -0.14 -20.91 -32.48
C THR A 159 -1.16 -22.00 -32.83
N GLY A 160 -2.42 -21.64 -33.14
CA GLY A 160 -3.49 -22.60 -33.45
C GLY A 160 -3.95 -23.44 -32.25
N GLN A 161 -3.49 -23.13 -31.04
CA GLN A 161 -3.83 -23.84 -29.80
C GLN A 161 -5.17 -23.42 -29.20
N PHE A 162 -5.80 -22.37 -29.73
CA PHE A 162 -7.09 -21.86 -29.23
C PHE A 162 -8.17 -22.96 -29.15
N ASN A 163 -8.19 -23.86 -30.14
CA ASN A 163 -9.14 -24.97 -30.20
C ASN A 163 -8.87 -26.08 -29.17
N SER A 164 -7.63 -26.28 -28.69
CA SER A 164 -7.31 -27.34 -27.73
C SER A 164 -7.52 -26.92 -26.28
N VAL A 165 -7.28 -25.64 -25.95
CA VAL A 165 -7.44 -25.08 -24.61
C VAL A 165 -8.93 -24.91 -24.25
N PHE A 166 -9.76 -24.42 -25.18
CA PHE A 166 -11.20 -24.26 -24.94
C PHE A 166 -11.99 -25.58 -25.06
N LYS A 167 -11.65 -26.49 -25.98
CA LYS A 167 -12.33 -27.80 -26.07
C LYS A 167 -12.17 -28.63 -24.79
N ARG A 168 -11.02 -28.58 -24.10
CA ARG A 168 -10.82 -29.34 -22.86
C ARG A 168 -11.69 -28.82 -21.71
N ARG A 169 -11.98 -27.52 -21.67
CA ARG A 169 -12.81 -26.90 -20.63
C ARG A 169 -14.32 -27.05 -20.90
N TRP A 170 -14.73 -26.99 -22.17
CA TRP A 170 -16.15 -27.07 -22.55
C TRP A 170 -16.67 -28.50 -22.81
N SER A 171 -15.80 -29.43 -23.22
CA SER A 171 -16.20 -30.81 -23.57
C SER A 171 -16.63 -31.67 -22.36
N LYS A 172 -16.48 -31.20 -21.13
CA LYS A 172 -16.78 -32.00 -19.94
C LYS A 172 -18.27 -31.99 -19.55
N THR A 173 -19.07 -31.05 -20.08
CA THR A 173 -20.47 -30.88 -19.66
C THR A 173 -21.49 -31.41 -20.68
N ASN A 174 -21.18 -31.42 -21.98
CA ASN A 174 -22.20 -31.71 -23.03
C ASN A 174 -22.19 -33.14 -23.60
N LYS A 175 -21.21 -33.98 -23.26
CA LYS A 175 -21.07 -35.32 -23.87
C LYS A 175 -22.13 -36.35 -23.48
N LYS A 176 -22.93 -36.11 -22.43
CA LYS A 176 -23.96 -37.05 -21.99
C LYS A 176 -25.29 -36.89 -22.73
N GLU A 177 -25.59 -35.71 -23.25
CA GLU A 177 -26.91 -35.40 -23.81
C GLU A 177 -26.98 -35.68 -25.32
N GLU A 178 -25.94 -35.34 -26.08
CA GLU A 178 -25.85 -35.66 -27.52
C GLU A 178 -25.77 -37.17 -27.79
N ALA A 179 -25.07 -37.93 -26.95
CA ALA A 179 -24.97 -39.38 -27.13
C ALA A 179 -26.31 -40.09 -26.93
N ALA A 180 -27.19 -39.58 -26.06
CA ALA A 180 -28.50 -40.15 -25.82
C ALA A 180 -29.48 -39.82 -26.97
N SER A 181 -29.47 -38.59 -27.48
CA SER A 181 -30.35 -38.16 -28.58
C SER A 181 -29.97 -38.78 -29.92
N GLN A 182 -28.67 -38.95 -30.19
CA GLN A 182 -28.17 -39.55 -31.44
C GLN A 182 -28.52 -41.05 -31.55
N VAL A 183 -28.53 -41.78 -30.44
CA VAL A 183 -28.94 -43.21 -30.40
C VAL A 183 -30.44 -43.37 -30.63
N ILE A 184 -31.27 -42.45 -30.10
CA ILE A 184 -32.72 -42.49 -30.31
C ILE A 184 -33.06 -42.22 -31.77
N PHE A 185 -32.40 -41.23 -32.39
CA PHE A 185 -32.67 -40.88 -33.79
C PHE A 185 -32.19 -41.98 -34.76
N SER A 186 -31.04 -42.62 -34.49
CA SER A 186 -30.57 -43.72 -35.34
C SER A 186 -31.48 -44.94 -35.26
N GLY A 187 -32.05 -45.23 -34.09
CA GLY A 187 -33.02 -46.32 -33.91
C GLY A 187 -34.30 -46.11 -34.73
N VAL A 188 -34.82 -44.88 -34.77
CA VAL A 188 -36.04 -44.55 -35.53
C VAL A 188 -35.81 -44.65 -37.03
N VAL A 189 -34.67 -44.15 -37.54
CA VAL A 189 -34.32 -44.22 -38.97
C VAL A 189 -34.08 -45.67 -39.42
N GLN A 190 -33.43 -46.47 -38.58
CA GLN A 190 -33.21 -47.89 -38.86
C GLN A 190 -34.53 -48.69 -38.94
N GLU A 191 -35.50 -48.37 -38.08
CA GLU A 191 -36.80 -49.03 -38.08
C GLU A 191 -37.68 -48.59 -39.27
N LEU A 192 -37.55 -47.34 -39.72
CA LEU A 192 -38.19 -46.82 -40.94
C LEU A 192 -37.64 -47.48 -42.22
N CYS A 193 -36.32 -47.62 -42.34
CA CYS A 193 -35.69 -48.34 -43.46
C CYS A 193 -36.12 -49.81 -43.51
N LYS A 194 -36.19 -50.47 -42.36
CA LYS A 194 -36.57 -51.89 -42.27
C LYS A 194 -38.02 -52.15 -42.70
N ARG A 195 -38.94 -51.22 -42.40
CA ARG A 195 -40.35 -51.31 -42.82
C ARG A 195 -40.55 -51.04 -44.31
N ASN A 196 -39.73 -50.17 -44.92
CA ASN A 196 -39.80 -49.91 -46.37
C ASN A 196 -39.27 -51.06 -47.23
N LEU A 197 -38.37 -51.91 -46.71
CA LEU A 197 -37.82 -53.06 -47.44
C LEU A 197 -38.71 -54.32 -47.39
N SER A 198 -39.72 -54.37 -46.53
CA SER A 198 -40.57 -55.56 -46.36
C SER A 198 -41.79 -55.59 -47.30
N GLY A 199 -41.89 -54.61 -48.21
CA GLY A 199 -43.07 -54.34 -49.02
C GLY A 199 -42.83 -54.39 -50.52
N ASP A 200 -41.99 -55.28 -51.06
CA ASP A 200 -42.19 -55.72 -52.45
C ASP A 200 -41.52 -57.07 -52.73
N LYS A 201 -42.32 -58.03 -53.19
CA LYS A 201 -41.85 -59.31 -53.76
C LYS A 201 -41.98 -59.17 -55.27
N PHE A 202 -40.88 -58.96 -55.98
CA PHE A 202 -40.82 -59.33 -57.40
C PHE A 202 -39.52 -60.03 -57.78
N GLN A 203 -39.73 -61.09 -58.53
CA GLN A 203 -38.85 -62.17 -58.92
C GLN A 203 -38.32 -61.87 -60.33
N ALA A 204 -37.01 -61.87 -60.56
CA ALA A 204 -36.46 -62.11 -61.91
C ALA A 204 -34.99 -62.55 -61.87
N ARG A 205 -34.76 -63.72 -62.50
CA ARG A 205 -33.48 -64.33 -62.86
C ARG A 205 -32.67 -63.45 -63.82
N TYR A 206 -31.34 -63.45 -63.72
CA TYR A 206 -30.45 -63.85 -64.82
C TYR A 206 -29.01 -64.12 -64.34
N ASN A 207 -28.32 -65.02 -65.04
CA ASN A 207 -27.10 -65.72 -64.66
C ASN A 207 -25.83 -65.12 -65.31
N VAL A 208 -24.72 -65.15 -64.55
CA VAL A 208 -23.35 -65.59 -64.95
C VAL A 208 -22.51 -64.69 -65.89
N TYR A 209 -21.35 -64.16 -65.44
CA TYR A 209 -19.98 -64.73 -65.57
C TYR A 209 -18.92 -63.85 -64.85
N GLN A 210 -17.90 -64.49 -64.26
CA GLN A 210 -16.78 -63.93 -63.47
C GLN A 210 -15.74 -63.14 -64.31
N ASP A 211 -15.05 -62.15 -63.73
CA ASP A 211 -13.64 -62.26 -63.27
C ASP A 211 -13.12 -60.97 -62.56
N LYS A 212 -12.35 -61.21 -61.49
CA LYS A 212 -11.32 -60.42 -60.77
C LYS A 212 -11.49 -58.92 -60.42
N SER A 213 -11.49 -58.72 -59.09
CA SER A 213 -10.52 -57.93 -58.30
C SER A 213 -10.27 -56.46 -58.68
N LYS A 214 -10.91 -55.57 -57.92
CA LYS A 214 -10.29 -54.52 -57.08
C LYS A 214 -11.39 -53.69 -56.40
N ASP A 215 -11.14 -53.35 -55.14
CA ASP A 215 -11.47 -52.08 -54.48
C ASP A 215 -12.70 -51.30 -54.99
N LEU A 216 -13.80 -51.25 -54.21
CA LEU A 216 -14.48 -49.99 -53.86
C LEU A 216 -15.66 -50.25 -52.89
N GLN A 217 -15.77 -49.33 -51.95
CA GLN A 217 -16.87 -49.14 -51.00
C GLN A 217 -18.25 -49.27 -51.68
N ASN A 218 -19.10 -50.11 -51.12
CA ASN A 218 -20.52 -50.12 -51.48
C ASN A 218 -21.18 -48.93 -50.80
N THR A 219 -21.22 -47.81 -51.53
CA THR A 219 -21.90 -46.57 -51.18
C THR A 219 -23.40 -46.86 -51.11
N THR A 220 -23.95 -47.01 -49.91
CA THR A 220 -25.40 -46.94 -49.71
C THR A 220 -25.81 -45.48 -49.87
N HIS A 221 -26.11 -45.12 -51.11
CA HIS A 221 -26.61 -43.81 -51.52
C HIS A 221 -28.05 -43.65 -50.99
N CYS A 222 -28.18 -43.00 -49.84
CA CYS A 222 -29.44 -42.42 -49.40
C CYS A 222 -29.40 -40.97 -49.87
N GLU A 223 -30.15 -40.66 -50.92
CA GLU A 223 -30.12 -39.34 -51.55
C GLU A 223 -30.51 -38.23 -50.57
N ASP A 224 -29.64 -37.21 -50.53
CA ASP A 224 -29.85 -35.92 -49.87
C ASP A 224 -31.04 -35.20 -50.50
N ILE A 225 -32.24 -35.42 -49.97
CA ILE A 225 -33.38 -34.55 -50.21
C ILE A 225 -33.21 -33.33 -49.30
N TYR A 226 -32.60 -32.25 -49.83
CA TYR A 226 -33.03 -30.86 -49.64
C TYR A 226 -32.14 -29.94 -50.48
N GLN A 227 -32.57 -29.68 -51.71
CA GLN A 227 -32.09 -28.58 -52.53
C GLN A 227 -33.05 -27.39 -52.42
N ASN A 228 -32.44 -26.20 -52.40
CA ASN A 228 -32.96 -24.87 -52.73
C ASN A 228 -33.71 -24.11 -51.62
N LEU A 229 -33.13 -22.96 -51.27
CA LEU A 229 -33.83 -21.66 -51.22
C LEU A 229 -32.76 -20.58 -51.40
N ASP A 230 -32.63 -20.10 -52.63
CA ASP A 230 -32.09 -18.78 -52.95
C ASP A 230 -33.19 -17.75 -52.71
N GLU A 231 -32.91 -16.74 -51.88
CA GLU A 231 -33.34 -15.34 -52.01
C GLU A 231 -32.41 -14.43 -51.17
#